data_AF-A0A812RN76-F1
#
_entry.id   AF-A0A812RN76-F1
#
_cell.length_a   1.000
_cell.length_b   1.000
_cell.length_c   1.000
_cell.angle_alpha   90.00
_cell.angle_beta   90.00
_cell.angle_gamma   90.00
#
_symmetry.space_group_name_H-M   'P 1'
#
loop_
_entity.id
_entity.type
_entity.pdbx_description
1 polymer ?
#
loop_
_entity_poly.entity_id
_entity_poly.type
_entity_poly.pdbx_seq_one_letter_code
_entity_poly.pdbx_strand_id
1 'polypeptide(L)'
;MIAGKVLQGFSAALPTWEPTYRMQKGKAGSNFDTARIPSYCDRVLHRSMPGCSELLQLLRFDSAPEVASSDHKPIAADWLLAASPLEEISRRHLQLCLEQLVTRFRGDVQPVLKCTTFPEILETQARPEG
;
A
#
# COMPACT_ATOMS: atom_id res chain seq x y z
N MET A 1 -1.14 12.01 -15.78
CA MET A 1 -2.01 10.96 -16.36
C MET A 1 -3.22 11.67 -16.93
N ILE A 2 -3.49 11.56 -18.23
CA ILE A 2 -4.75 12.05 -18.79
C ILE A 2 -5.86 11.13 -18.28
N ALA A 3 -6.89 11.71 -17.67
CA ALA A 3 -7.99 10.94 -17.10
C ALA A 3 -8.65 10.04 -18.18
N GLY A 4 -8.99 8.81 -17.80
CA GLY A 4 -9.88 7.94 -18.58
C GLY A 4 -9.25 7.05 -19.66
N LYS A 5 -7.94 7.12 -19.93
CA LYS A 5 -7.30 6.23 -20.93
C LYS A 5 -6.85 4.87 -20.38
N VAL A 6 -6.39 4.85 -19.13
CA VAL A 6 -5.89 3.64 -18.45
C VAL A 6 -6.28 3.68 -16.98
N LEU A 7 -6.44 2.50 -16.36
CA LEU A 7 -6.74 2.35 -14.93
C LEU A 7 -7.96 3.17 -14.48
N GLN A 8 -9.02 3.18 -15.30
CA GLN A 8 -10.25 3.92 -15.00
C GLN A 8 -10.89 3.42 -13.70
N GLY A 9 -11.28 4.36 -12.84
CA GLY A 9 -11.87 4.06 -11.53
C GLY A 9 -10.85 3.71 -10.44
N PHE A 10 -9.55 3.74 -10.73
CA PHE A 10 -8.51 3.66 -9.71
C PHE A 10 -8.11 5.06 -9.23
N SER A 11 -7.85 5.15 -7.93
CA SER A 11 -7.28 6.32 -7.27
C SER A 11 -5.80 6.07 -6.98
N ALA A 12 -4.95 7.02 -7.34
CA ALA A 12 -3.51 6.97 -7.11
C ALA A 12 -3.13 7.87 -5.92
N ALA A 13 -2.29 7.36 -5.03
CA ALA A 13 -1.68 8.19 -3.99
C ALA A 13 -0.65 9.13 -4.64
N LEU A 14 -0.58 10.38 -4.15
CA LEU A 14 0.38 11.37 -4.62
C LEU A 14 1.70 11.22 -3.82
N PRO A 15 2.83 10.97 -4.48
CA PRO A 15 4.12 10.91 -3.80
C PRO A 15 4.49 12.26 -3.19
N THR A 16 5.00 12.24 -1.96
CA THR A 16 5.65 13.39 -1.29
C THR A 16 7.18 13.28 -1.33
N TRP A 17 7.70 12.29 -2.05
CA TRP A 17 9.11 11.91 -2.14
C TRP A 17 9.62 11.96 -3.59
N GLU A 18 10.94 11.96 -3.78
CA GLU A 18 11.64 12.06 -5.07
C GLU A 18 11.46 10.82 -5.97
N PRO A 19 11.48 10.93 -7.31
CA PRO A 19 11.30 9.79 -8.21
C PRO A 19 12.10 8.54 -7.81
N THR A 20 11.53 7.34 -7.92
CA THR A 20 12.16 6.09 -7.45
C THR A 20 13.13 5.47 -8.45
N TYR A 21 13.14 5.93 -9.69
CA TYR A 21 13.95 5.41 -10.79
C TYR A 21 14.57 6.56 -11.60
N ARG A 22 15.74 6.43 -12.24
CA ARG A 22 16.73 5.36 -12.11
C ARG A 22 17.80 5.76 -11.11
N MET A 23 18.06 4.89 -10.15
CA MET A 23 19.06 5.12 -9.10
C MET A 23 20.38 4.41 -9.41
N GLN A 24 21.47 4.95 -8.89
CA GLN A 24 22.75 4.26 -8.83
C GLN A 24 22.68 3.14 -7.78
N LYS A 25 22.89 1.89 -8.21
CA LYS A 25 22.91 0.72 -7.32
C LYS A 25 23.99 0.86 -6.26
N GLY A 26 23.70 0.41 -5.04
CA GLY A 26 24.61 0.47 -3.89
C GLY A 26 24.67 1.84 -3.20
N LYS A 27 23.94 2.87 -3.67
CA LYS A 27 23.87 4.18 -3.03
C LYS A 27 22.52 4.45 -2.36
N ALA A 28 22.55 4.71 -1.06
CA ALA A 28 21.40 5.17 -0.27
C ALA A 28 21.06 6.63 -0.59
N GLY A 29 19.78 7.01 -0.51
CA GLY A 29 19.32 8.35 -0.85
C GLY A 29 19.03 8.55 -2.34
N SER A 30 18.86 9.82 -2.74
CA SER A 30 18.48 10.23 -4.10
C SER A 30 19.70 10.35 -5.03
N ASN A 31 20.33 9.22 -5.36
CA ASN A 31 21.47 9.16 -6.27
C ASN A 31 21.03 8.75 -7.67
N PHE A 32 20.58 9.73 -8.46
CA PHE A 32 20.12 9.45 -9.80
C PHE A 32 21.26 9.06 -10.75
N ASP A 33 21.00 8.06 -11.58
CA ASP A 33 21.83 7.78 -12.75
C ASP A 33 21.46 8.75 -13.88
N THR A 34 22.44 9.56 -14.31
CA THR A 34 22.25 10.59 -15.33
C THR A 34 21.97 10.03 -16.72
N ALA A 35 22.12 8.71 -16.92
CA ALA A 35 21.80 8.07 -18.20
C ALA A 35 20.29 8.00 -18.50
N ARG A 36 19.41 8.22 -17.51
CA ARG A 36 17.95 8.16 -17.66
C ARG A 36 17.26 9.31 -16.92
N ILE A 37 16.11 9.72 -17.43
CA ILE A 37 15.29 10.76 -16.79
C ILE A 37 14.67 10.20 -15.50
N PRO A 38 14.81 10.88 -14.34
CA PRO A 38 14.14 10.50 -13.11
C PRO A 38 12.63 10.33 -13.31
N SER A 39 12.07 9.20 -12.87
CA SER A 39 10.71 8.78 -13.14
C SER A 39 10.11 8.03 -11.95
N TYR A 40 8.80 8.22 -11.73
CA TYR A 40 8.00 7.50 -10.75
C TYR A 40 7.49 6.18 -11.34
N CYS A 41 8.39 5.25 -11.67
CA CYS A 41 7.99 3.98 -12.31
C CYS A 41 7.13 3.12 -11.37
N ASP A 42 7.37 3.23 -10.07
CA ASP A 42 6.69 2.45 -9.04
C ASP A 42 5.47 3.23 -8.53
N ARG A 43 4.29 2.61 -8.57
CA ARG A 43 3.02 3.24 -8.16
C ARG A 43 2.14 2.27 -7.40
N VAL A 44 1.42 2.80 -6.42
CA VAL A 44 0.37 2.08 -5.72
C VAL A 44 -0.96 2.76 -6.00
N LEU A 45 -1.93 1.99 -6.50
CA LEU A 45 -3.27 2.45 -6.81
C LEU A 45 -4.29 1.58 -6.08
N HIS A 46 -5.42 2.15 -5.73
CA HIS A 46 -6.53 1.44 -5.12
C HIS A 46 -7.84 1.72 -5.84
N ARG A 47 -8.80 0.82 -5.67
CA ARG A 47 -10.18 0.99 -6.12
C ARG A 47 -11.10 0.32 -5.11
N SER A 48 -12.14 1.03 -4.70
CA SER A 48 -13.19 0.50 -3.84
C SER A 48 -14.43 0.12 -4.65
N MET A 49 -15.30 -0.68 -4.04
CA MET A 49 -16.67 -0.85 -4.53
C MET A 49 -17.44 0.48 -4.41
N PRO A 50 -18.43 0.73 -5.29
CA PRO A 50 -19.31 1.89 -5.15
C PRO A 50 -19.95 1.93 -3.75
N GLY A 51 -19.93 3.10 -3.11
CA GLY A 51 -20.43 3.28 -1.73
C GLY A 51 -19.46 2.86 -0.62
N CYS A 52 -18.28 2.33 -0.96
CA CYS A 52 -17.28 1.87 0.02
C CYS A 52 -15.99 2.71 0.02
N SER A 53 -15.95 3.89 -0.62
CA SER A 53 -14.74 4.74 -0.67
C SER A 53 -14.30 5.17 0.72
N GLU A 54 -15.24 5.58 1.56
CA GLU A 54 -14.98 6.07 2.92
C GLU A 54 -14.49 4.99 3.88
N LEU A 55 -14.60 3.71 3.49
CA LEU A 55 -14.12 2.60 4.31
C LEU A 55 -12.61 2.39 4.17
N LEU A 56 -11.95 3.00 3.19
CA LEU A 56 -10.53 2.84 2.97
C LEU A 56 -9.81 4.18 3.14
N GLN A 57 -8.98 4.28 4.18
CA GLN A 57 -8.19 5.46 4.47
C GLN A 57 -6.71 5.18 4.23
N LEU A 58 -6.05 6.01 3.42
CA LEU A 58 -4.59 5.98 3.29
C LEU A 58 -3.96 6.59 4.54
N LEU A 59 -3.15 5.81 5.25
CA LEU A 59 -2.43 6.25 6.44
C LEU A 59 -1.03 6.75 6.10
N ARG A 60 -0.34 6.03 5.20
CA ARG A 60 1.06 6.29 4.86
C ARG A 60 1.32 5.96 3.40
N PHE A 61 2.15 6.76 2.73
CA PHE A 61 2.63 6.46 1.39
C PHE A 61 4.06 6.97 1.19
N ASP A 62 5.02 6.09 1.38
CA ASP A 62 6.43 6.44 1.48
C ASP A 62 7.32 5.64 0.52
N SER A 63 8.52 6.17 0.31
CA SER A 63 9.64 5.44 -0.29
C SER A 63 10.69 5.09 0.76
N ALA A 64 11.49 4.07 0.49
CA ALA A 64 12.61 3.64 1.33
C ALA A 64 13.95 3.97 0.62
N PRO A 65 14.38 5.25 0.57
CA PRO A 65 15.57 5.67 -0.17
C PRO A 65 16.88 5.05 0.34
N GLU A 66 16.92 4.61 1.60
CA GLU A 66 18.03 3.90 2.23
C GLU A 66 18.28 2.51 1.61
N VAL A 67 17.26 1.89 1.01
CA VAL A 67 17.41 0.61 0.32
C VAL A 67 18.08 0.84 -1.02
N ALA A 68 19.25 0.22 -1.21
CA ALA A 68 20.11 0.47 -2.37
C ALA A 68 20.48 -0.79 -3.16
N SER A 69 19.81 -1.92 -2.91
CA SER A 69 20.08 -3.19 -3.61
C SER A 69 19.65 -3.17 -5.09
N SER A 70 18.77 -2.24 -5.47
CA SER A 70 18.23 -2.08 -6.82
C SER A 70 18.46 -0.67 -7.38
N ASP A 71 18.26 -0.48 -8.67
CA ASP A 71 18.15 0.84 -9.33
C ASP A 71 16.75 1.46 -9.18
N HIS A 72 15.88 0.80 -8.42
CA HIS A 72 14.61 1.33 -7.91
C HIS A 72 14.67 1.51 -6.39
N LYS A 73 14.01 2.56 -5.89
CA LYS A 73 13.69 2.67 -4.45
C LYS A 73 12.34 2.00 -4.17
N PRO A 74 12.24 1.08 -3.18
CA PRO A 74 10.98 0.50 -2.79
C PRO A 74 9.99 1.58 -2.33
N ILE A 75 8.71 1.32 -2.57
CA ILE A 75 7.61 2.15 -2.08
C ILE A 75 6.63 1.29 -1.30
N ALA A 76 5.97 1.88 -0.31
CA ALA A 76 4.96 1.23 0.51
C ALA A 76 3.77 2.16 0.72
N ALA A 77 2.56 1.58 0.75
CA ALA A 77 1.34 2.28 1.12
C ALA A 77 0.63 1.48 2.22
N ASP A 78 0.28 2.17 3.31
CA ASP A 78 -0.46 1.61 4.41
C ASP A 78 -1.89 2.14 4.39
N TRP A 79 -2.87 1.26 4.51
CA TRP A 79 -4.28 1.63 4.57
C TRP A 79 -4.97 1.09 5.81
N LEU A 80 -5.88 1.88 6.34
CA LEU A 80 -6.90 1.44 7.29
C LEU A 80 -8.17 1.07 6.51
N LEU A 81 -8.67 -0.14 6.74
CA LEU A 81 -9.94 -0.60 6.19
C LEU A 81 -10.97 -0.71 7.32
N ALA A 82 -11.95 0.18 7.33
CA ALA A 82 -13.11 0.10 8.22
C ALA A 82 -14.05 -1.01 7.72
N ALA A 83 -13.90 -2.22 8.25
CA ALA A 83 -14.84 -3.29 8.06
C ALA A 83 -15.87 -3.28 9.21
N SER A 84 -17.15 -3.45 8.89
CA SER A 84 -18.15 -3.79 9.92
C SER A 84 -17.68 -4.99 10.73
N PRO A 85 -18.01 -5.10 12.04
CA PRO A 85 -17.65 -6.26 12.86
C PRO A 85 -18.02 -7.53 12.11
N LEU A 86 -17.00 -8.22 11.61
CA LEU A 86 -17.21 -9.45 10.88
C LEU A 86 -17.58 -10.49 11.94
N GLU A 87 -18.77 -11.06 11.82
CA GLU A 87 -19.08 -12.35 12.45
C GLU A 87 -17.92 -13.32 12.15
N GLU A 88 -17.66 -14.27 13.04
CA GLU A 88 -16.50 -15.16 12.94
C GLU A 88 -16.41 -15.87 11.57
N ILE A 89 -17.57 -16.21 11.00
CA ILE A 89 -17.71 -16.78 9.66
C ILE A 89 -17.20 -15.81 8.59
N SER A 90 -17.54 -14.52 8.69
CA SER A 90 -17.13 -13.49 7.74
C SER A 90 -15.63 -13.17 7.85
N ARG A 91 -15.02 -13.28 9.04
CA ARG A 91 -13.54 -13.15 9.22
C ARG A 91 -12.80 -14.26 8.48
N ARG A 92 -13.23 -15.51 8.70
CA ARG A 92 -12.64 -16.67 8.01
C ARG A 92 -12.81 -16.56 6.50
N HIS A 93 -13.96 -16.10 6.04
CA HIS A 93 -14.21 -15.89 4.61
C HIS A 93 -13.29 -14.81 4.03
N LEU A 94 -13.12 -13.67 4.72
CA LEU A 94 -12.20 -12.61 4.30
C LEU A 94 -10.76 -13.12 4.21
N GLN A 95 -10.31 -13.86 5.23
CA GLN A 95 -8.98 -14.47 5.23
C GLN A 95 -8.78 -15.41 4.02
N LEU A 96 -9.75 -16.30 3.76
CA LEU A 96 -9.70 -17.21 2.61
C LEU A 96 -9.71 -16.45 1.27
N CYS A 97 -10.51 -15.39 1.13
CA CYS A 97 -10.51 -14.54 -0.07
C CYS A 97 -9.15 -13.87 -0.28
N LEU A 98 -8.53 -13.42 0.80
CA LEU A 98 -7.22 -12.78 0.80
C LEU A 98 -6.11 -13.76 0.43
N GLU A 99 -6.13 -14.98 0.96
CA GLU A 99 -5.24 -16.08 0.56
C GLU A 99 -5.46 -16.49 -0.91
N GLN A 100 -6.71 -16.53 -1.38
CA GLN A 100 -7.02 -16.78 -2.79
C GLN A 100 -6.52 -15.68 -3.74
N LEU A 101 -6.54 -14.41 -3.30
CA LEU A 101 -5.97 -13.31 -4.08
C LEU A 101 -4.46 -13.46 -4.22
N VAL A 102 -3.76 -13.86 -3.15
CA VAL A 102 -2.31 -14.14 -3.18
C VAL A 102 -1.98 -15.27 -4.15
N THR A 103 -2.72 -16.37 -4.11
CA THR A 103 -2.47 -17.55 -4.97
C THR A 103 -2.77 -17.31 -6.45
N ARG A 104 -3.51 -16.25 -6.80
CA ARG A 104 -3.73 -15.85 -8.20
C ARG A 104 -2.54 -15.15 -8.83
N PHE A 105 -1.55 -14.70 -8.06
CA PHE A 105 -0.32 -14.15 -8.60
C PHE A 105 0.58 -15.27 -9.12
N ARG A 106 0.78 -15.29 -10.44
CA ARG A 106 1.74 -16.18 -11.10
C ARG A 106 3.00 -15.39 -11.45
N GLY A 107 3.99 -15.45 -10.57
CA GLY A 107 5.33 -14.89 -10.79
C GLY A 107 6.36 -15.56 -9.87
N ASP A 108 7.64 -15.38 -10.18
CA ASP A 108 8.76 -15.94 -9.39
C ASP A 108 8.82 -15.36 -7.96
N VAL A 109 8.16 -14.22 -7.74
CA VAL A 109 8.00 -13.58 -6.43
C VAL A 109 6.56 -13.76 -5.97
N GLN A 110 6.38 -14.54 -4.90
CA GLN A 110 5.07 -14.70 -4.26
C GLN A 110 4.76 -13.45 -3.43
N PRO A 111 3.59 -12.80 -3.63
CA PRO A 111 3.20 -11.68 -2.78
C PRO A 111 2.98 -12.20 -1.36
N VAL A 112 3.67 -11.60 -0.39
CA VAL A 112 3.46 -11.91 1.02
C VAL A 112 2.29 -11.07 1.51
N LEU A 113 1.14 -11.69 1.72
CA LEU A 113 0.04 -11.06 2.44
C LEU A 113 0.12 -11.44 3.91
N LYS A 114 0.33 -10.44 4.77
CA LYS A 114 0.31 -10.62 6.22
C LYS A 114 -0.93 -9.93 6.78
N CYS A 115 -2.00 -10.69 6.97
CA CYS A 115 -3.19 -10.22 7.69
C CYS A 115 -2.96 -10.39 9.19
N THR A 116 -2.93 -9.28 9.93
CA THR A 116 -2.83 -9.30 11.39
C THR A 116 -4.11 -8.70 11.95
N THR A 117 -4.86 -9.49 12.71
CA THR A 117 -6.03 -9.00 13.45
C THR A 117 -5.56 -8.52 14.81
N PHE A 118 -5.80 -7.25 15.13
CA PHE A 118 -5.60 -6.74 16.47
C PHE A 118 -6.86 -7.06 17.31
N PRO A 119 -6.72 -7.44 18.59
CA PRO A 119 -7.88 -7.48 19.49
C PRO A 119 -8.51 -6.08 19.56
N GLU A 120 -9.84 -6.01 19.73
CA GLU A 120 -10.55 -4.76 19.93
C GLU A 120 -9.80 -3.90 20.94
N ILE A 121 -9.40 -2.69 20.53
CA ILE A 121 -8.97 -1.68 21.49
C ILE A 121 -10.23 -1.33 22.28
N LEU A 122 -10.40 -1.96 23.44
CA LEU A 122 -11.28 -1.43 24.47
C LEU A 122 -10.76 -0.01 24.75
N GLU A 123 -11.47 0.99 24.24
CA GLU A 123 -11.28 2.38 24.64
C GLU A 123 -11.27 2.41 26.16
N THR A 124 -10.07 2.56 26.74
CA THR A 124 -9.96 2.84 28.16
C THR A 124 -10.39 4.28 28.30
N GLN A 125 -11.68 4.50 28.54
CA GLN A 125 -12.19 5.77 29.03
C GLN A 125 -11.55 6.02 30.40
N ALA A 126 -10.39 6.68 30.40
CA ALA A 126 -9.93 7.42 31.56
C ALA A 126 -10.87 8.63 31.70
N ARG A 127 -11.92 8.49 32.49
CA ARG A 127 -12.59 9.65 33.09
C ARG A 127 -11.53 10.38 33.92
N PRO A 128 -11.37 11.71 33.80
CA PRO A 128 -10.62 12.44 34.80
C PRO A 128 -11.41 12.40 36.11
N GLU A 129 -10.83 11.80 37.14
CA GLU A 129 -11.24 12.03 38.52
C GLU A 129 -10.56 13.31 38.99
N GLY A 130 -11.35 14.30 39.42
CA GLY A 130 -10.88 15.56 40.02
C GLY A 130 -11.52 16.80 39.40
#